data_AF-A0A6V8PD53-F1
#
_entry.id   AF-A0A6V8PD53-F1
#
_cell.length_a   1.000
_cell.length_b   1.000
_cell.length_c   1.000
_cell.angle_alpha   90.00
_cell.angle_beta   90.00
_cell.angle_gamma   90.00
#
_symmetry.space_group_name_H-M   'P 1'
#
loop_
_entity.id
_entity.type
_entity.pdbx_description
1 polymer ?
#
loop_
_entity_poly.entity_id
_entity_poly.type
_entity_poly.pdbx_seq_one_letter_code
_entity_poly.pdbx_strand_id
1 'polypeptide(L)'
;MAPMVRSIREIALRYKIDIAIFGHAGDGNLHPTCMTDERDEEEMRQVERAFGEIFHRAVELGGTISGEHGVGVKKRPFLALAVRNEGINTMWRIKQALDPNDVLNPGKIFPP
;
A
#
# COMPACT_ATOMS: atom_id res chain seq x y z
N MET A 1 9.41 -2.03 14.16
CA MET A 1 9.95 -1.04 13.18
C MET A 1 11.31 -1.42 12.60
N ALA A 2 12.37 -1.66 13.39
CA ALA A 2 13.72 -1.89 12.85
C ALA A 2 13.83 -2.99 11.76
N PRO A 3 13.15 -4.15 11.86
CA PRO A 3 13.15 -5.15 10.77
C PRO A 3 12.53 -4.64 9.46
N MET A 4 11.51 -3.79 9.56
CA MET A 4 10.85 -3.19 8.40
C MET A 4 11.77 -2.17 7.72
N VAL A 5 12.46 -1.32 8.50
CA VAL A 5 13.45 -0.36 7.97
C VAL A 5 14.56 -1.08 7.20
N ARG A 6 15.08 -2.20 7.72
CA ARG A 6 16.06 -3.02 7.01
C ARG A 6 15.50 -3.59 5.70
N SER A 7 14.29 -4.14 5.75
CA SER A 7 13.65 -4.72 4.57
C SER A 7 13.42 -3.67 3.47
N ILE A 8 12.97 -2.46 3.82
CA ILE A 8 12.79 -1.36 2.84
C ILE A 8 14.12 -1.01 2.18
N ARG A 9 15.23 -0.94 2.94
CA ARG A 9 16.56 -0.65 2.38
C ARG A 9 17.04 -1.75 1.43
N GLU A 10 16.83 -3.02 1.78
CA GLU A 10 17.17 -4.16 0.93
C GLU A 10 16.33 -4.20 -0.36
N ILE A 11 15.05 -3.84 -0.26
CA ILE A 11 14.16 -3.69 -1.42
C ILE A 11 14.64 -2.54 -2.31
N ALA A 12 14.87 -1.36 -1.75
CA ALA A 12 15.37 -0.19 -2.49
C ALA A 12 16.64 -0.51 -3.30
N LEU A 13 17.60 -1.21 -2.69
CA LEU A 13 18.83 -1.65 -3.36
C LEU A 13 18.57 -2.64 -4.52
N ARG A 14 17.67 -3.62 -4.34
CA ARG A 14 17.37 -4.61 -5.38
C ARG A 14 16.70 -4.00 -6.60
N TYR A 15 15.79 -3.04 -6.38
CA TYR A 15 15.07 -2.35 -7.45
C TYR A 15 15.81 -1.12 -7.98
N LYS A 16 16.96 -0.76 -7.39
CA LYS A 16 17.80 0.39 -7.75
C LYS A 16 17.03 1.72 -7.70
N ILE A 17 16.26 1.92 -6.64
CA ILE A 17 15.49 3.14 -6.39
C ILE A 17 15.86 3.75 -5.05
N ASP A 18 15.68 5.07 -4.93
CA ASP A 18 15.97 5.78 -3.69
C ASP A 18 14.70 5.97 -2.84
N ILE A 19 14.69 5.40 -1.63
CA ILE A 19 13.59 5.51 -0.68
C ILE A 19 14.04 6.23 0.60
N ALA A 20 13.43 7.38 0.87
CA ALA A 20 13.50 8.05 2.16
C ALA A 20 12.54 7.36 3.15
N ILE A 21 12.99 7.15 4.39
CA ILE A 21 12.18 6.52 5.44
C ILE A 21 12.09 7.47 6.64
N PHE A 22 10.89 7.97 6.92
CA PHE A 22 10.55 8.75 8.10
C PHE A 22 9.22 8.26 8.69
N GLY A 23 8.74 8.85 9.77
CA GLY A 23 7.42 8.52 10.31
C GLY A 23 7.25 8.74 11.80
N HIS A 24 6.14 8.23 12.33
CA HIS A 24 5.75 8.35 13.73
C HIS A 24 6.23 7.13 14.51
N ALA A 25 7.44 7.22 15.09
CA ALA A 25 8.05 6.11 15.80
C ALA A 25 7.28 5.67 17.05
N GLY A 26 6.58 6.60 17.72
CA GLY A 26 5.77 6.30 18.91
C GLY A 26 4.66 5.29 18.65
N ASP A 27 4.07 5.31 17.46
CA ASP A 27 2.90 4.49 17.11
C ASP A 27 3.26 3.37 16.13
N GLY A 28 4.53 3.22 15.77
CA GLY A 28 4.99 2.19 14.85
C GLY A 28 4.76 2.48 13.37
N ASN A 29 4.48 3.73 12.99
CA ASN A 29 4.08 4.12 11.62
C ASN A 29 5.28 4.61 10.78
N LEU A 30 5.52 3.97 9.63
CA LEU A 30 6.60 4.30 8.70
C LEU A 30 6.05 4.85 7.38
N HIS A 31 6.74 5.85 6.85
CA HIS A 31 6.40 6.59 5.63
C HIS A 31 7.54 6.43 4.61
N PRO A 32 7.73 5.23 4.02
CA PRO A 32 8.65 5.05 2.91
C PRO A 32 8.16 5.91 1.72
N THR A 33 9.02 6.78 1.23
CA THR A 33 8.75 7.70 0.12
C THR A 33 9.83 7.55 -0.93
N CYS A 34 9.47 7.23 -2.17
CA CYS A 34 10.41 7.11 -3.28
C CYS A 34 10.73 8.49 -3.87
N MET A 35 12.00 8.77 -4.10
CA MET A 35 12.43 9.86 -4.97
C MET A 35 12.65 9.28 -6.36
N THR A 36 11.86 9.71 -7.35
CA THR A 36 11.82 9.13 -8.71
C THR A 36 11.39 10.21 -9.71
N ASP A 37 11.79 10.06 -10.97
CA ASP A 37 11.26 10.81 -12.10
C ASP A 37 10.02 10.10 -12.67
N GLU A 38 8.84 10.67 -12.45
CA GLU A 38 7.57 10.09 -12.92
C GLU A 38 7.47 9.94 -14.45
N ARG A 39 8.36 10.60 -15.20
CA ARG A 39 8.43 10.54 -16.66
C ARG A 39 9.22 9.31 -17.14
N ASP A 40 10.02 8.69 -16.27
CA ASP A 40 10.72 7.44 -16.57
C ASP A 40 9.80 6.25 -16.26
N GLU A 41 9.21 5.70 -17.31
CA GLU A 41 8.29 4.56 -17.17
C GLU A 41 8.97 3.30 -16.61
N GLU A 42 10.25 3.09 -16.87
CA GLU A 42 10.97 1.94 -16.34
C GLU A 42 11.24 2.12 -14.86
N GLU A 43 11.69 3.31 -14.45
CA GLU A 43 11.86 3.62 -13.03
C GLU A 43 10.53 3.45 -12.28
N MET A 44 9.44 3.98 -12.84
CA MET A 44 8.10 3.83 -12.24
C MET A 44 7.65 2.37 -12.14
N ARG A 45 7.97 1.50 -13.12
CA ARG A 45 7.73 0.05 -13.00
C ARG A 45 8.52 -0.57 -11.85
N GLN A 46 9.77 -0.16 -11.63
CA GLN A 46 10.55 -0.63 -10.48
C GLN A 46 9.99 -0.12 -9.16
N VAL A 47 9.54 1.14 -9.10
CA VAL A 47 8.88 1.72 -7.92
C VAL A 47 7.60 0.95 -7.56
N GLU A 48 6.73 0.68 -8.52
CA GLU A 48 5.48 -0.05 -8.25
C GLU A 48 5.74 -1.47 -7.74
N ARG A 49 6.73 -2.17 -8.31
CA ARG A 49 7.14 -3.51 -7.84
C ARG A 49 7.74 -3.45 -6.43
N ALA A 50 8.62 -2.49 -6.17
CA ALA A 50 9.24 -2.30 -4.86
C ALA A 50 8.20 -2.02 -3.77
N PHE A 51 7.24 -1.13 -4.04
CA PHE A 51 6.16 -0.82 -3.08
C PHE A 51 5.24 -2.02 -2.85
N GLY A 52 4.95 -2.82 -3.89
CA GLY A 52 4.24 -4.07 -3.72
C GLY A 52 4.95 -5.00 -2.72
N GLU A 53 6.26 -5.19 -2.87
CA GLU A 53 7.06 -6.01 -1.96
C GLU A 53 7.14 -5.42 -0.54
N ILE A 54 7.21 -4.09 -0.41
CA ILE A 54 7.12 -3.39 0.88
C ILE A 54 5.78 -3.69 1.57
N PHE A 55 4.66 -3.68 0.84
CA PHE A 55 3.35 -4.00 1.42
C PHE A 55 3.24 -5.46 1.88
N HIS A 56 3.73 -6.40 1.07
CA HIS A 56 3.82 -7.80 1.48
C HIS A 56 4.64 -7.96 2.76
N ARG A 57 5.82 -7.33 2.79
CA ARG A 57 6.71 -7.41 3.94
C ARG A 57 6.12 -6.78 5.21
N ALA A 58 5.40 -5.67 5.06
CA ALA A 58 4.70 -5.04 6.18
C ALA A 58 3.70 -6.00 6.83
N VAL A 59 2.92 -6.72 6.03
CA VAL A 59 1.92 -7.69 6.52
C VAL A 59 2.58 -8.94 7.11
N GLU A 60 3.65 -9.46 6.49
CA GLU A 60 4.42 -10.60 7.04
C GLU A 60 5.00 -10.30 8.43
N LEU A 61 5.36 -9.04 8.70
CA LEU A 61 5.85 -8.58 9.99
C LEU A 61 4.71 -8.27 10.99
N GLY A 62 3.46 -8.60 10.65
CA GLY A 62 2.28 -8.37 11.50
C GLY A 62 1.72 -6.94 11.42
N GLY A 63 2.15 -6.14 10.45
CA GLY A 63 1.67 -4.78 10.22
C GLY A 63 0.51 -4.68 9.22
N THR A 64 0.31 -3.49 8.66
CA THR A 64 -0.72 -3.17 7.67
C THR A 64 -0.12 -2.44 6.47
N ILE A 65 -0.80 -2.49 5.32
CA ILE A 65 -0.42 -1.76 4.09
C ILE A 65 -0.68 -0.26 4.20
N SER A 66 -1.45 0.17 5.21
CA SER A 66 -1.73 1.57 5.47
C SER A 66 -1.90 1.85 6.96
N GLY A 67 -0.99 2.65 7.53
CA GLY A 67 -1.15 3.20 8.87
C GLY A 67 -2.24 4.26 8.95
N GLU A 68 -2.24 5.22 8.00
CA GLU A 68 -3.11 6.41 8.09
C GLU A 68 -3.70 6.91 6.76
N HIS A 69 -3.05 6.73 5.60
CA HIS A 69 -3.49 7.35 4.33
C HIS A 69 -4.61 6.59 3.58
N GLY A 70 -5.17 5.56 4.19
CA GLY A 70 -6.17 4.69 3.56
C GLY A 70 -5.65 3.91 2.35
N VAL A 71 -6.60 3.42 1.55
CA VAL A 71 -6.34 2.47 0.44
C VAL A 71 -6.28 3.20 -0.91
N GLY A 72 -7.35 3.93 -1.26
CA GLY A 72 -7.50 4.58 -2.56
C GLY A 72 -7.27 3.62 -3.73
N VAL A 73 -6.94 4.17 -4.90
CA VAL A 73 -6.68 3.37 -6.11
C VAL A 73 -5.36 2.58 -5.99
N LYS A 74 -4.31 3.21 -5.45
CA LYS A 74 -2.95 2.67 -5.47
C LYS A 74 -2.77 1.45 -4.58
N LYS A 75 -3.42 1.38 -3.41
CA LYS A 75 -3.28 0.21 -2.51
C LYS A 75 -4.40 -0.82 -2.67
N ARG A 76 -5.42 -0.55 -3.49
CA ARG A 76 -6.52 -1.49 -3.76
C ARG A 76 -6.02 -2.90 -4.13
N PRO A 77 -5.02 -3.09 -5.02
CA PRO A 77 -4.53 -4.42 -5.36
C PRO A 77 -3.99 -5.21 -4.16
N PHE A 78 -3.59 -4.52 -3.09
CA PHE A 78 -2.97 -5.09 -1.89
C PHE A 78 -3.93 -5.19 -0.71
N LEU A 79 -5.18 -4.70 -0.83
CA LEU A 79 -6.13 -4.64 0.29
C LEU A 79 -6.37 -6.02 0.91
N ALA A 80 -6.43 -7.06 0.08
CA ALA A 80 -6.64 -8.44 0.54
C ALA A 80 -5.51 -8.93 1.46
N LEU A 81 -4.29 -8.38 1.36
CA LEU A 81 -3.20 -8.70 2.28
C LEU A 81 -3.52 -8.25 3.71
N ALA A 82 -4.18 -7.10 3.86
CA ALA A 82 -4.47 -6.52 5.18
C ALA A 82 -5.72 -7.10 5.83
N VAL A 83 -6.79 -7.34 5.06
CA VAL A 83 -8.12 -7.66 5.61
C VAL A 83 -8.73 -8.95 5.09
N ARG A 84 -8.03 -9.67 4.20
CA ARG A 84 -8.51 -10.88 3.51
C ARG A 84 -9.78 -10.63 2.67
N ASN A 85 -10.22 -11.65 1.94
CA ASN A 85 -11.38 -11.52 1.05
C ASN A 85 -12.69 -11.37 1.83
N GLU A 86 -12.77 -11.95 3.02
CA GLU A 86 -13.93 -11.85 3.91
C GLU A 86 -14.15 -10.41 4.39
N GLY A 87 -13.06 -9.73 4.76
CA GLY A 87 -13.10 -8.31 5.13
C GLY A 87 -13.52 -7.43 3.96
N ILE A 88 -12.96 -7.68 2.77
CA ILE A 88 -13.35 -6.97 1.53
C ILE A 88 -14.84 -7.17 1.24
N ASN A 89 -15.34 -8.40 1.29
CA ASN A 89 -16.75 -8.72 1.04
C ASN A 89 -17.68 -8.02 2.04
N THR A 90 -17.28 -7.93 3.30
CA THR A 90 -18.05 -7.23 4.33
C THR A 90 -18.13 -5.72 4.02
N MET A 91 -17.01 -5.09 3.71
CA MET A 91 -16.98 -3.68 3.34
C MET A 91 -17.76 -3.39 2.04
N TRP A 92 -17.69 -4.31 1.07
CA TRP A 92 -18.44 -4.20 -0.18
C TRP A 92 -19.95 -4.24 0.05
N ARG A 93 -20.44 -5.14 0.92
CA ARG A 93 -21.87 -5.22 1.27
C ARG A 93 -22.36 -3.93 1.93
N ILE A 94 -21.54 -3.30 2.77
CA ILE A 94 -21.85 -2.00 3.36
C ILE A 94 -21.94 -0.92 2.27
N LYS A 95 -20.95 -0.87 1.36
CA LYS A 95 -20.95 0.06 0.23
C LYS A 95 -22.21 -0.07 -0.62
N GLN A 96 -22.60 -1.30 -0.98
CA GLN A 96 -23.81 -1.55 -1.79
C GLN A 96 -25.11 -1.18 -1.06
N ALA A 97 -25.16 -1.33 0.26
CA ALA A 97 -26.33 -0.92 1.04
C ALA A 97 -26.48 0.61 1.12
N LEU A 98 -25.36 1.35 1.13
CA LEU A 98 -25.35 2.81 1.25
C LEU A 98 -25.32 3.54 -0.09
N ASP A 99 -24.80 2.91 -1.14
CA ASP A 99 -24.65 3.46 -2.48
C ASP A 99 -24.95 2.38 -3.54
N PRO A 100 -26.23 2.02 -3.71
CA PRO A 100 -26.65 0.95 -4.61
C PRO A 100 -26.43 1.25 -6.10
N ASN A 101 -26.18 2.52 -6.46
CA ASN A 101 -25.91 2.95 -7.83
C ASN A 101 -24.41 3.16 -8.10
N ASP A 102 -23.55 2.87 -7.11
CA ASP A 102 -22.09 3.04 -7.13
C ASP A 102 -21.61 4.42 -7.63
N VAL A 103 -22.29 5.50 -7.24
CA VAL A 103 -21.91 6.86 -7.69
C VAL A 103 -20.81 7.48 -6.83
N LEU A 104 -20.60 7.00 -5.60
CA LEU A 104 -19.63 7.53 -4.66
C LEU A 104 -18.26 6.86 -4.86
N ASN A 105 -17.42 7.49 -5.68
CA ASN A 105 -16.03 7.07 -5.94
C ASN A 105 -15.89 5.62 -6.47
N PRO A 106 -16.53 5.30 -7.61
CA PRO A 106 -16.40 3.99 -8.24
C PRO A 106 -14.93 3.67 -8.54
N GLY A 107 -14.54 2.40 -8.36
CA GLY A 107 -13.21 1.91 -8.68
C GLY A 107 -12.06 2.38 -7.76
N LYS A 108 -12.32 3.10 -6.66
CA LYS A 108 -11.23 3.49 -5.72
C LYS A 108 -10.80 2.34 -4.83
N ILE A 109 -11.60 1.99 -3.82
CA ILE A 109 -11.25 0.95 -2.82
C ILE A 109 -11.57 -0.45 -3.34
N PHE A 110 -12.65 -0.57 -4.12
CA PHE A 110 -13.10 -1.81 -4.71
C PHE A 110 -12.83 -1.79 -6.22
N PRO A 111 -12.66 -2.95 -6.88
CA PRO A 111 -12.71 -3.02 -8.33
C PRO A 111 -14.02 -2.40 -8.85
N PRO A 112 -14.01 -1.72 -10.02
CA PRO A 112 -15.24 -1.31 -10.69
C PRO A 112 -16.08 -2.51 -11.10
#